data_AF-A0A9W2W7N7-F1
#
_entry.id   AF-A0A9W2W7N7-F1
#
_cell.length_a   1.000
_cell.length_b   1.000
_cell.length_c   1.000
_cell.angle_alpha   90.00
_cell.angle_beta   90.00
_cell.angle_gamma   90.00
#
_symmetry.space_group_name_H-M   'P 1'
#
loop_
_entity.id
_entity.type
_entity.pdbx_description
1 polymer ?
#
loop_
_entity_poly.entity_id
_entity_poly.type
_entity_poly.pdbx_seq_one_letter_code
_entity_poly.pdbx_strand_id
1 'polypeptide(L)'
;MSSSRLGLRLAVCLLNISEARRKYIVENVAKAALLEKNGQKHAEVSVLNIFSDQEYNRSVITIAASVAELGNSILAACLEAFQSIDMEVQE
;
A
#
# COMPACT_ATOMS: atom_id res chain seq x y z
N MET A 1 14.19 2.17 -36.72
CA MET A 1 14.43 1.57 -35.40
C MET A 1 13.08 1.29 -34.77
N SER A 2 12.73 0.01 -34.59
CA SER A 2 11.50 -0.34 -33.85
C SER A 2 11.72 0.08 -32.40
N SER A 3 11.03 1.12 -31.94
CA SER A 3 10.99 1.46 -30.53
C SER A 3 10.24 0.34 -29.83
N SER A 4 10.97 -0.61 -29.25
CA SER A 4 10.41 -1.54 -28.29
C SER A 4 10.01 -0.73 -27.06
N ARG A 5 8.85 -0.07 -27.12
CA ARG A 5 8.14 0.33 -25.91
C ARG A 5 7.75 -0.98 -25.25
N LEU A 6 8.63 -1.51 -24.39
CA LEU A 6 8.23 -2.44 -23.35
C LEU A 6 7.01 -1.78 -22.70
N GLY A 7 5.82 -2.30 -23.00
CA GLY A 7 4.58 -1.71 -22.50
C GLY A 7 4.71 -1.56 -20.98
N LEU A 8 4.18 -0.46 -20.43
CA LEU A 8 4.16 -0.26 -18.98
C LEU A 8 3.45 -1.46 -18.36
N ARG A 9 4.20 -2.33 -17.70
CA ARG A 9 3.67 -3.53 -17.04
C ARG A 9 3.14 -3.11 -15.69
N LEU A 10 1.82 -3.15 -15.55
CA LEU A 10 1.13 -2.84 -14.32
C LEU A 10 0.89 -4.14 -13.53
N ALA A 11 1.07 -4.07 -12.22
CA ALA A 11 0.65 -5.10 -11.29
C ALA A 11 -0.17 -4.48 -10.16
N VAL A 12 -0.97 -5.31 -9.50
CA VAL A 12 -1.85 -4.90 -8.40
C VAL A 12 -1.62 -5.82 -7.22
N CYS A 13 -1.56 -5.25 -6.02
CA CYS A 13 -1.51 -5.96 -4.75
C CYS A 13 -2.77 -5.64 -3.93
N LEU A 14 -3.36 -6.68 -3.36
CA LEU A 14 -4.40 -6.58 -2.34
C LEU A 14 -3.74 -6.82 -0.97
N LEU A 15 -3.26 -5.75 -0.36
CA LEU A 15 -2.56 -5.81 0.92
C LEU A 15 -3.59 -5.91 2.05
N ASN A 16 -3.63 -7.06 2.72
CA ASN A 16 -4.45 -7.27 3.90
C ASN A 16 -3.73 -6.73 5.13
N ILE A 17 -4.41 -5.89 5.90
CA ILE A 17 -3.91 -5.23 7.10
C ILE A 17 -4.84 -5.58 8.26
N SER A 18 -4.27 -6.00 9.38
CA SER A 18 -4.99 -6.32 10.61
C SER A 18 -5.33 -5.02 11.38
N GLU A 19 -6.03 -4.08 10.76
CA GLU A 19 -6.52 -2.88 11.44
C GLU A 19 -7.65 -2.28 10.61
N ALA A 20 -8.74 -1.90 11.25
CA ALA A 20 -9.85 -1.17 10.62
C ALA A 20 -10.58 -0.20 11.56
N ARG A 21 -10.36 -0.30 12.87
CA ARG A 21 -11.01 0.51 13.91
C ARG A 21 -10.33 1.87 14.03
N ARG A 22 -9.01 1.93 13.90
CA ARG A 22 -8.20 3.16 13.88
C ARG A 22 -7.94 3.59 12.43
N LYS A 23 -8.92 4.28 11.85
CA LYS A 23 -8.89 4.75 10.45
C LYS A 23 -7.58 5.46 10.06
N TYR A 24 -7.03 6.31 10.93
CA TYR A 24 -5.80 7.05 10.64
C TYR A 24 -4.58 6.14 10.43
N ILE A 25 -4.52 4.98 11.11
CA ILE A 25 -3.44 4.00 10.92
C ILE A 25 -3.52 3.41 9.52
N VAL A 26 -4.71 2.96 9.12
CA VAL A 26 -4.95 2.41 7.76
C VAL A 26 -4.62 3.46 6.69
N GLU A 27 -5.03 4.71 6.90
CA GLU A 27 -4.68 5.81 5.99
C GLU A 27 -3.18 6.09 5.93
N ASN A 28 -2.46 5.99 7.04
CA ASN A 28 -1.01 6.17 7.06
C ASN A 28 -0.30 5.04 6.31
N VAL A 29 -0.72 3.79 6.50
CA VAL A 29 -0.22 2.63 5.74
C VAL A 29 -0.43 2.84 4.23
N ALA A 30 -1.62 3.28 3.83
CA ALA A 30 -1.91 3.59 2.43
C ALA A 30 -1.07 4.77 1.90
N LYS A 31 -0.85 5.81 2.70
CA LYS A 31 0.01 6.94 2.34
C LYS A 31 1.47 6.51 2.18
N ALA A 32 1.99 5.65 3.06
CA ALA A 32 3.35 5.15 2.98
C ALA A 32 3.63 4.42 1.66
N ALA A 33 2.63 3.70 1.13
CA ALA A 33 2.73 3.08 -0.19
C ALA A 33 2.98 4.09 -1.34
N LEU A 34 2.53 5.34 -1.18
CA LEU A 34 2.57 6.38 -2.22
C LEU A 34 3.84 7.23 -2.19
N LEU A 35 4.71 7.07 -1.20
CA LEU A 35 5.85 7.96 -0.97
C LEU A 35 7.17 7.33 -1.43
N GLU A 36 8.01 8.15 -2.07
CA GLU A 36 9.41 7.89 -2.28
C GLU A 36 10.21 8.09 -0.97
N LYS A 37 11.47 7.61 -0.95
CA LYS A 37 12.38 7.79 0.20
C LYS A 37 12.62 9.25 0.60
N ASN A 38 12.47 10.18 -0.34
CA ASN A 38 12.59 11.63 -0.14
C ASN A 38 11.28 12.29 0.33
N GLY A 39 10.21 11.52 0.52
CA GLY A 39 8.88 12.00 0.90
C GLY A 39 8.04 12.56 -0.25
N GLN A 40 8.49 12.49 -1.50
CA GLN A 40 7.70 12.89 -2.67
C GLN A 40 6.72 11.79 -3.08
N LYS A 41 5.65 12.17 -3.76
CA LYS A 41 4.67 11.20 -4.27
C LYS A 41 5.25 10.44 -5.46
N HIS A 42 5.22 9.11 -5.38
CA HIS A 42 5.70 8.24 -6.44
C HIS A 42 4.76 8.29 -7.66
N ALA A 43 5.26 8.72 -8.81
CA ALA A 43 4.43 8.96 -10.00
C ALA A 43 3.78 7.68 -10.57
N GLU A 44 4.44 6.53 -10.44
CA GLU A 44 3.96 5.24 -10.96
C GLU A 44 3.14 4.40 -9.98
N VAL A 45 2.79 4.93 -8.80
CA VAL A 45 2.06 4.17 -7.76
C VAL A 45 0.71 4.82 -7.49
N SER A 46 -0.32 4.00 -7.31
CA SER A 46 -1.67 4.45 -6.93
C SER A 46 -2.31 3.50 -5.94
N VAL A 47 -2.92 4.06 -4.89
CA VAL A 47 -3.87 3.34 -4.04
C VAL A 47 -5.24 3.50 -4.70
N LEU A 48 -5.78 2.40 -5.22
CA LEU A 48 -7.05 2.38 -5.96
C LEU A 48 -8.25 2.29 -5.02
N ASN A 49 -8.09 1.62 -3.88
CA ASN A 49 -9.17 1.41 -2.93
C ASN A 49 -8.62 1.13 -1.53
N ILE A 50 -9.40 1.51 -0.51
CA ILE A 50 -9.23 1.07 0.88
C ILE A 50 -10.58 0.54 1.31
N PHE A 51 -10.68 -0.78 1.51
CA PHE A 51 -11.84 -1.42 2.11
C PHE A 51 -11.52 -1.71 3.57
N SER A 52 -12.41 -1.36 4.49
CA SER A 52 -12.22 -1.59 5.92
C SER A 52 -13.44 -2.26 6.51
N ASP A 53 -13.20 -3.35 7.22
CA ASP A 53 -14.19 -4.14 7.94
C ASP A 53 -13.93 -3.98 9.44
N GLN A 54 -14.73 -3.14 10.09
CA GLN A 54 -14.55 -2.80 11.50
C GLN A 54 -14.90 -3.97 12.43
N GLU A 55 -15.81 -4.85 12.01
CA GLU A 55 -16.24 -6.01 12.79
C GLU A 55 -15.09 -7.03 12.89
N TYR A 56 -14.47 -7.35 11.75
CA TYR A 56 -13.32 -8.25 11.68
C TYR A 56 -11.97 -7.56 11.97
N ASN A 57 -11.97 -6.27 12.28
CA ASN A 57 -10.78 -5.44 12.49
C ASN A 57 -9.69 -5.63 11.41
N ARG A 58 -10.11 -5.66 10.14
CA ARG A 58 -9.22 -5.87 8.99
C ARG A 58 -9.53 -4.91 7.85
N SER A 59 -8.49 -4.47 7.16
CA SER A 59 -8.60 -3.64 5.96
C SER A 59 -7.87 -4.29 4.79
N VAL A 60 -8.31 -3.98 3.57
CA VAL A 60 -7.63 -4.33 2.32
C VAL A 60 -7.30 -3.05 1.59
N ILE A 61 -6.01 -2.82 1.34
CA ILE A 61 -5.52 -1.70 0.56
C ILE A 61 -5.16 -2.23 -0.83
N THR A 62 -5.81 -1.71 -1.87
CA THR A 62 -5.53 -2.07 -3.26
C THR A 62 -4.48 -1.11 -3.83
N ILE A 63 -3.27 -1.60 -4.05
CA ILE A 63 -2.14 -0.82 -4.57
C ILE A 63 -1.83 -1.28 -5.99
N ALA A 64 -1.81 -0.35 -6.94
CA ALA A 64 -1.39 -0.60 -8.31
C ALA A 64 -0.13 0.18 -8.61
N ALA A 65 0.84 -0.46 -9.25
CA ALA A 65 2.07 0.19 -9.67
C ALA A 65 2.73 -0.53 -10.85
N SER A 66 3.77 0.08 -11.41
CA SER A 66 4.66 -0.64 -12.32
C SER A 66 5.26 -1.87 -11.62
N VAL A 67 5.52 -2.95 -12.36
CA VAL A 67 6.14 -4.16 -11.80
C VAL A 67 7.48 -3.86 -11.11
N ALA A 68 8.20 -2.83 -11.57
CA ALA A 68 9.46 -2.41 -10.97
C ALA A 68 9.26 -1.79 -9.58
N GLU A 69 8.18 -1.03 -9.37
CA GLU A 69 7.99 -0.21 -8.17
C GLU A 69 7.01 -0.80 -7.15
N LEU A 70 6.16 -1.74 -7.57
CA LEU A 70 5.15 -2.33 -6.70
C LEU A 70 5.77 -2.94 -5.42
N GLY A 71 6.91 -3.62 -5.54
CA GLY A 71 7.60 -4.22 -4.40
C GLY A 71 8.04 -3.19 -3.35
N ASN A 72 8.60 -2.06 -3.80
CA ASN A 72 9.04 -0.97 -2.92
C ASN A 72 7.84 -0.33 -2.20
N SER A 73 6.75 -0.09 -2.94
CA SER A 73 5.51 0.48 -2.41
C SER A 73 4.88 -0.41 -1.34
N ILE A 74 4.78 -1.73 -1.59
CA ILE A 74 4.27 -2.69 -0.61
C ILE A 74 5.16 -2.71 0.64
N LEU A 75 6.48 -2.74 0.46
CA LEU A 75 7.42 -2.75 1.60
C LEU A 75 7.24 -1.50 2.47
N ALA A 76 7.11 -0.32 1.87
CA ALA A 76 6.86 0.91 2.61
C ALA A 76 5.56 0.86 3.43
N ALA A 77 4.47 0.36 2.84
CA ALA A 77 3.22 0.14 3.54
C ALA A 77 3.38 -0.85 4.71
N CYS A 78 4.07 -1.97 4.50
CA CYS A 78 4.32 -2.95 5.54
C CYS A 78 5.16 -2.40 6.70
N LEU A 79 6.15 -1.55 6.43
CA LEU A 79 6.97 -0.93 7.46
C LEU A 79 6.15 0.03 8.33
N GLU A 80 5.29 0.85 7.71
CA GLU A 80 4.36 1.72 8.45
C GLU A 80 3.37 0.89 9.28
N ALA A 81 2.82 -0.20 8.71
CA ALA A 81 1.91 -1.08 9.42
C ALA A 81 2.59 -1.73 10.64
N PHE A 82 3.83 -2.20 10.48
CA PHE A 82 4.62 -2.79 11.57
C PHE A 82 4.90 -1.80 12.70
N GLN A 83 5.11 -0.52 12.38
CA GLN A 83 5.36 0.52 13.37
C GLN A 83 4.08 1.00 14.08
N SER A 84 2.97 1.05 13.35
CA SER A 84 1.74 1.67 13.82
C SER A 84 0.73 0.68 14.42
N ILE A 85 0.79 -0.61 14.07
CA ILE A 85 -0.13 -1.64 14.56
C ILE A 85 0.53 -2.45 15.66
N ASP A 86 -0.01 -2.30 16.87
CA ASP A 86 0.31 -3.16 17.99
C ASP A 86 -0.54 -4.43 17.92
N MET A 87 0.12 -5.55 17.63
CA MET A 87 -0.50 -6.87 17.52
C MET A 87 -0.83 -7.49 18.89
N GLU A 88 -0.28 -6.98 20.00
CA GLU A 88 -0.57 -7.50 21.35
C GLU A 88 -1.99 -7.12 21.82
N VAL A 89 -2.50 -5.99 21.32
CA VAL A 89 -3.85 -5.47 21.60
C VAL A 89 -4.84 -5.77 20.47
N GLN A 90 -4.43 -6.61 19.53
CA GLN A 90 -5.24 -7.04 18.40
C GLN A 90 -6.20 -8.17 18.85
N GLU A 91 -7.48 -7.87 18.87
CA GLU A 91 -8.57 -8.85 19.05
C GLU A 91 -9.10 -9.39 17.73
#